data_AF-A0A3G8ZC40-F1
#
_entry.id   AF-A0A3G8ZC40-F1
#
_cell.length_a   1.000
_cell.length_b   1.000
_cell.length_c   1.000
_cell.angle_alpha   90.00
_cell.angle_beta   90.00
_cell.angle_gamma   90.00
#
_symmetry.space_group_name_H-M   'P 1'
#
loop_
_entity.id
_entity.type
_entity.pdbx_description
1 polymer ?
#
loop_
_entity_poly.entity_id
_entity_poly.type
_entity_poly.pdbx_seq_one_letter_code
_entity_poly.pdbx_strand_id
1 'polypeptide(L)'
;MMDYFKSFDESQEKVIDSLKMLLYTRHNDIFERLDFENDSVYLEPLLYSYVMQEDDTWLDSIIYGYEGSPKSIISIFTNNKGIAYIPQVGYFHTSKIREQLYLQKLSNETYQIKDLKGDTVPHKLESIIFLNEGIELIKTQHPLFEHLFTTEENVIPNVEIDNCYIKHIDHFNNALQVIKDNYSEYFNLIKKSVKKVMIFDGEQYSFAAIQAHNMIFLNTKDENDEIFFLDHILHEGAHVIFNTLTYESKIELFTVPFKTDFAVVTRDQNEHGELYGRFHGMFTQSNINPCLEICIEKNIFTGKQHKELLGRFTSNMTRFKAGINKFNIPSLYNDEGKKWYEFFNKRYNELYDRKHELINSFDVSNQPYAFSYEIFANTNFK
;
A
#
# COMPACT_ATOMS: atom_id res chain seq x y z
N MET A 1 8.41 -26.63 -6.11
CA MET A 1 8.72 -25.21 -5.82
C MET A 1 7.48 -24.67 -5.15
N MET A 2 7.62 -24.07 -3.95
CA MET A 2 6.46 -23.56 -3.23
C MET A 2 5.93 -22.36 -4.01
N ASP A 3 4.71 -22.49 -4.53
CA ASP A 3 4.05 -21.43 -5.25
C ASP A 3 3.22 -20.64 -4.24
N TYR A 4 3.91 -19.75 -3.52
CA TYR A 4 3.32 -18.91 -2.47
C TYR A 4 2.11 -18.10 -2.97
N PHE A 5 1.99 -17.91 -4.29
CA PHE A 5 0.87 -17.20 -4.88
C PHE A 5 -0.41 -18.04 -4.87
N LYS A 6 -0.30 -19.38 -4.87
CA LYS A 6 -1.45 -20.28 -4.77
C LYS A 6 -2.07 -20.30 -3.37
N SER A 7 -1.30 -20.04 -2.32
CA SER A 7 -1.82 -19.95 -0.96
C SER A 7 -2.35 -18.55 -0.62
N PHE A 8 -2.29 -17.59 -1.56
CA PHE A 8 -2.72 -16.22 -1.27
C PHE A 8 -4.19 -16.14 -0.83
N ASP A 9 -5.08 -16.88 -1.49
CA ASP A 9 -6.51 -16.86 -1.17
C ASP A 9 -6.77 -17.42 0.23
N GLU A 10 -6.12 -18.54 0.58
CA GLU A 10 -6.19 -19.12 1.93
C GLU A 10 -5.63 -18.15 2.99
N SER A 11 -4.52 -17.47 2.70
CA SER A 11 -3.96 -16.47 3.61
C SER A 11 -4.86 -15.24 3.76
N GLN A 12 -5.49 -14.80 2.67
CA GLN A 12 -6.41 -13.66 2.68
C GLN A 12 -7.68 -13.97 3.48
N GLU A 13 -8.24 -15.17 3.33
CA GLU A 13 -9.38 -15.65 4.14
C GLU A 13 -9.07 -15.53 5.63
N LYS A 14 -7.88 -15.95 6.07
CA LYS A 14 -7.49 -15.87 7.49
C LYS A 14 -7.32 -14.44 8.00
N VAL A 15 -6.83 -13.52 7.16
CA VAL A 15 -6.77 -12.09 7.48
C VAL A 15 -8.19 -11.55 7.66
N ILE A 16 -9.10 -11.89 6.74
CA ILE A 16 -10.51 -11.46 6.77
C ILE A 16 -11.21 -12.03 8.01
N ASP A 17 -11.06 -13.32 8.31
CA ASP A 17 -11.67 -13.97 9.46
C ASP A 17 -11.18 -13.37 10.78
N SER A 18 -9.90 -13.00 10.84
CA SER A 18 -9.36 -12.28 11.99
C SER A 18 -10.01 -10.91 12.16
N LEU A 19 -10.22 -10.16 11.07
CA LEU A 19 -10.93 -8.89 11.11
C LEU A 19 -12.40 -9.08 11.52
N LYS A 20 -13.10 -10.07 10.95
CA LYS A 20 -14.47 -10.46 11.33
C LYS A 20 -14.56 -10.75 12.83
N MET A 21 -13.63 -11.53 13.38
CA MET A 21 -13.58 -11.85 14.80
C MET A 21 -13.33 -10.62 15.68
N LEU A 22 -12.42 -9.72 15.28
CA LEU A 22 -12.14 -8.47 16.00
C LEU A 22 -13.37 -7.56 16.01
N LEU A 23 -14.04 -7.42 14.86
CA LEU A 23 -15.28 -6.64 14.75
C LEU A 23 -16.39 -7.23 15.61
N TYR A 24 -16.60 -8.55 15.59
CA TYR A 24 -17.63 -9.21 16.38
C TYR A 24 -17.38 -9.11 17.89
N THR A 25 -16.12 -9.26 18.31
CA THR A 25 -15.71 -9.11 19.72
C THR A 25 -16.09 -7.73 20.27
N ARG A 26 -16.09 -6.73 19.40
CA ARG A 26 -16.38 -5.34 19.73
C ARG A 26 -17.86 -4.99 19.56
N HIS A 27 -18.51 -5.55 18.54
CA HIS A 27 -19.90 -5.33 18.15
C HIS A 27 -20.57 -6.66 17.81
N ASN A 28 -21.24 -7.26 18.79
CA ASN A 28 -21.89 -8.58 18.61
C ASN A 28 -22.98 -8.58 17.52
N ASP A 29 -23.51 -7.41 17.16
CA ASP A 29 -24.52 -7.21 16.11
C ASP A 29 -23.92 -6.92 14.72
N ILE A 30 -22.59 -6.90 14.56
CA ILE A 30 -21.95 -6.44 13.32
C ILE A 30 -22.41 -7.22 12.08
N PHE A 31 -22.69 -8.51 12.21
CA PHE A 31 -23.14 -9.36 11.09
C PHE A 31 -24.64 -9.27 10.81
N GLU A 32 -25.41 -8.56 11.64
CA GLU A 32 -26.76 -8.12 11.28
C GLU A 32 -26.71 -6.90 10.35
N ARG A 33 -25.58 -6.18 10.36
CA ARG A 33 -25.36 -4.92 9.64
C ARG A 33 -24.56 -5.14 8.35
N LEU A 34 -23.51 -5.96 8.44
CA LEU A 34 -22.64 -6.35 7.33
C LEU A 34 -22.93 -7.78 6.89
N ASP A 35 -22.89 -8.02 5.59
CA ASP A 35 -22.94 -9.38 5.04
C ASP A 35 -21.66 -10.14 5.42
N PHE A 36 -21.82 -11.21 6.21
CA PHE A 36 -20.72 -12.07 6.66
C PHE A 36 -20.00 -12.78 5.51
N GLU A 37 -20.75 -13.14 4.46
CA GLU A 37 -20.25 -13.92 3.31
C GLU A 37 -19.63 -13.01 2.23
N ASN A 38 -19.86 -11.70 2.30
CA ASN A 38 -19.27 -10.75 1.36
C ASN A 38 -17.89 -10.26 1.83
N ASP A 39 -16.88 -11.07 1.52
CA ASP A 39 -15.47 -10.79 1.84
C ASP A 39 -14.96 -9.44 1.34
N SER A 40 -15.55 -8.87 0.28
CA SER A 40 -15.11 -7.58 -0.26
C SER A 40 -15.26 -6.42 0.73
N VAL A 41 -16.23 -6.50 1.67
CA VAL A 41 -16.42 -5.51 2.74
C VAL A 41 -15.23 -5.48 3.68
N TYR A 42 -14.70 -6.66 4.02
CA TYR A 42 -13.59 -6.83 4.97
C TYR A 42 -12.22 -6.54 4.36
N LEU A 43 -12.19 -6.12 3.09
CA LEU A 43 -11.01 -5.56 2.44
C LEU A 43 -10.96 -4.04 2.53
N GLU A 44 -11.93 -3.39 3.19
CA GLU A 44 -11.97 -1.95 3.46
C GLU A 44 -10.81 -1.52 4.39
N PRO A 45 -9.83 -0.72 3.91
CA PRO A 45 -8.68 -0.29 4.71
C PRO A 45 -9.04 0.45 6.00
N LEU A 46 -10.14 1.21 6.03
CA LEU A 46 -10.57 1.91 7.24
C LEU A 46 -10.98 0.97 8.38
N LEU A 47 -11.44 -0.24 8.09
CA LEU A 47 -11.74 -1.23 9.14
C LEU A 47 -10.48 -1.67 9.88
N TYR A 48 -9.34 -1.79 9.18
CA TYR A 48 -8.04 -2.13 9.79
C TYR A 48 -7.54 -0.99 10.70
N SER A 49 -7.77 0.26 10.33
CA SER A 49 -7.45 1.40 11.20
C SER A 49 -8.39 1.45 12.42
N TYR A 50 -9.67 1.16 12.19
CA TYR A 50 -10.70 1.17 13.21
C TYR A 50 -10.45 0.14 14.32
N VAL A 51 -10.11 -1.10 13.99
CA VAL A 51 -9.87 -2.14 15.00
C VAL A 51 -8.61 -1.87 15.86
N MET A 52 -7.77 -0.92 15.45
CA MET A 52 -6.62 -0.44 16.23
C MET A 52 -6.98 0.75 17.15
N GLN A 53 -8.17 1.34 16.99
CA GLN A 53 -8.65 2.41 17.87
C GLN A 53 -9.29 1.85 19.15
N GLU A 54 -9.23 2.64 20.22
CA GLU A 54 -9.88 2.30 21.50
C GLU A 54 -11.38 2.60 21.52
N ASP A 55 -11.86 3.54 20.69
CA ASP A 55 -13.27 3.99 20.67
C ASP A 55 -14.07 3.57 19.42
N ASP A 56 -15.39 3.55 19.56
CA ASP A 56 -16.34 3.07 18.54
C ASP A 56 -16.84 4.16 17.58
N THR A 57 -16.30 5.37 17.67
CA THR A 57 -16.93 6.56 17.08
C THR A 57 -17.01 6.50 15.55
N TRP A 58 -16.10 5.79 14.91
CA TRP A 58 -15.95 5.75 13.46
C TRP A 58 -16.76 4.66 12.75
N LEU A 59 -17.16 3.59 13.46
CA LEU A 59 -17.66 2.37 12.83
C LEU A 59 -18.84 2.66 11.89
N ASP A 60 -19.84 3.39 12.38
CA ASP A 60 -21.03 3.75 11.61
C ASP A 60 -20.69 4.48 10.31
N SER A 61 -19.69 5.38 10.33
CA SER A 61 -19.25 6.11 9.13
C SER A 61 -18.49 5.24 8.13
N ILE A 62 -17.74 4.25 8.62
CA ILE A 62 -16.94 3.35 7.78
C ILE A 62 -17.85 2.36 7.06
N ILE A 63 -18.82 1.77 7.78
CA ILE A 63 -19.64 0.69 7.24
C ILE A 63 -20.91 1.16 6.55
N TYR A 64 -21.26 2.43 6.67
CA TYR A 64 -22.52 3.00 6.19
C TYR A 64 -22.91 2.58 4.77
N GLY A 65 -21.94 2.66 3.84
CA GLY A 65 -22.17 2.34 2.44
C GLY A 65 -22.20 0.84 2.12
N TYR A 66 -21.80 0.00 3.07
CA TYR A 66 -21.81 -1.46 2.96
C TYR A 66 -23.04 -2.11 3.64
N GLU A 67 -23.75 -1.37 4.50
CA GLU A 67 -24.92 -1.91 5.22
C GLU A 67 -26.10 -2.19 4.28
N GLY A 68 -26.74 -3.35 4.44
CA GLY A 68 -27.98 -3.67 3.71
C GLY A 68 -29.17 -2.81 4.16
N SER A 69 -29.14 -2.29 5.38
CA SER A 69 -30.14 -1.40 5.96
C SER A 69 -29.47 -0.34 6.84
N PRO A 70 -28.82 0.67 6.24
CA PRO A 70 -28.03 1.65 6.98
C PRO A 70 -28.92 2.48 7.91
N LYS A 71 -28.33 2.92 9.03
CA LYS A 71 -29.00 3.84 9.96
C LYS A 71 -29.46 5.11 9.23
N SER A 72 -30.60 5.68 9.64
CA SER A 72 -31.10 6.91 9.03
C SER A 72 -30.24 8.13 9.35
N ILE A 73 -29.55 8.11 10.49
CA ILE A 73 -28.64 9.14 10.96
C ILE A 73 -27.38 8.46 11.52
N ILE A 74 -26.20 8.95 11.13
CA ILE A 74 -24.90 8.52 11.66
C ILE A 74 -24.02 9.73 12.01
N SER A 75 -23.03 9.52 12.87
CA SER A 75 -21.95 10.48 13.07
C SER A 75 -20.95 10.37 11.90
N ILE A 76 -20.46 11.51 11.44
CA ILE A 76 -19.38 11.62 10.45
C ILE A 76 -18.35 12.65 10.96
N PHE A 77 -17.14 12.60 10.43
CA PHE A 77 -16.05 13.46 10.91
C PHE A 77 -15.35 14.09 9.72
N THR A 78 -15.24 15.42 9.75
CA THR A 78 -14.53 16.15 8.72
C THR A 78 -13.04 16.22 9.04
N ASN A 79 -12.20 16.20 8.02
CA ASN A 79 -10.76 16.40 8.19
C ASN A 79 -10.38 17.89 8.27
N ASN A 80 -9.08 18.18 8.22
CA ASN A 80 -8.52 19.53 8.22
C ASN A 80 -8.98 20.43 7.04
N LYS A 81 -9.54 19.86 5.97
CA LYS A 81 -10.10 20.56 4.82
C LYS A 81 -11.64 20.64 4.84
N GLY A 82 -12.28 20.12 5.90
CA GLY A 82 -13.74 20.13 6.02
C GLY A 82 -14.44 19.04 5.19
N ILE A 83 -13.69 18.00 4.80
CA ILE A 83 -14.18 16.89 3.99
C ILE A 83 -14.44 15.68 4.89
N ALA A 84 -15.65 15.13 4.83
CA ALA A 84 -15.97 13.82 5.39
C ALA A 84 -16.08 12.79 4.27
N TYR A 85 -15.25 11.75 4.31
CA TYR A 85 -15.27 10.65 3.35
C TYR A 85 -16.03 9.46 3.91
N ILE A 86 -16.98 8.94 3.13
CA ILE A 86 -17.80 7.78 3.48
C ILE A 86 -17.63 6.72 2.38
N PRO A 87 -17.05 5.53 2.70
CA PRO A 87 -16.90 4.45 1.73
C PRO A 87 -18.19 4.09 1.01
N GLN A 88 -18.10 3.76 -0.28
CA GLN A 88 -19.22 3.47 -1.19
C GLN A 88 -20.24 4.62 -1.40
N VAL A 89 -20.11 5.76 -0.71
CA VAL A 89 -21.02 6.91 -0.85
C VAL A 89 -20.34 8.09 -1.52
N GLY A 90 -19.20 8.55 -0.99
CA GLY A 90 -18.49 9.70 -1.54
C GLY A 90 -17.92 10.66 -0.50
N TYR A 91 -17.65 11.88 -0.96
CA TYR A 91 -17.00 12.94 -0.21
C TYR A 91 -17.98 14.08 0.05
N PHE A 92 -18.22 14.38 1.32
CA PHE A 92 -19.04 15.50 1.76
C PHE A 92 -18.15 16.70 2.09
N HIS A 93 -18.16 17.70 1.21
CA HIS A 93 -17.43 18.95 1.38
C HIS A 93 -18.25 19.94 2.18
N THR A 94 -17.72 20.43 3.29
CA THR A 94 -18.39 21.37 4.20
C THR A 94 -17.45 22.52 4.59
N SER A 95 -17.99 23.56 5.22
CA SER A 95 -17.17 24.63 5.84
C SER A 95 -16.69 24.28 7.25
N LYS A 96 -17.02 23.10 7.78
CA LYS A 96 -16.71 22.70 9.16
C LYS A 96 -15.46 21.82 9.15
N ILE A 97 -14.35 22.31 9.71
CA ILE A 97 -13.06 21.62 9.72
C ILE A 97 -12.86 20.86 11.03
N ARG A 98 -12.36 19.61 10.98
CA ARG A 98 -12.09 18.80 12.18
C ARG A 98 -13.26 18.74 13.17
N GLU A 99 -14.48 18.64 12.65
CA GLU A 99 -15.71 18.60 13.45
C GLU A 99 -16.41 17.26 13.28
N GLN A 100 -17.04 16.79 14.36
CA GLN A 100 -18.07 15.75 14.29
C GLN A 100 -19.39 16.38 13.84
N LEU A 101 -20.01 15.78 12.83
CA LEU A 101 -21.31 16.18 12.28
C LEU A 101 -22.23 14.94 12.21
N TYR A 102 -23.50 15.17 11.89
CA TYR A 102 -24.48 14.11 11.68
C TYR A 102 -24.91 14.07 10.21
N LEU A 103 -24.73 12.92 9.57
CA LEU A 103 -25.25 12.64 8.23
C LEU A 103 -26.62 11.99 8.34
N GLN A 104 -27.64 12.61 7.76
CA GLN A 104 -29.00 12.10 7.68
C GLN A 104 -29.36 11.80 6.22
N LYS A 105 -29.77 10.56 5.93
CA LYS A 105 -30.29 10.19 4.60
C LYS A 105 -31.77 10.55 4.51
N LEU A 106 -32.12 11.42 3.57
CA LEU A 106 -33.49 11.87 3.32
C LEU A 106 -34.19 11.02 2.25
N SER A 107 -33.43 10.58 1.23
CA SER A 107 -33.90 9.73 0.14
C SER A 107 -32.72 8.91 -0.42
N ASN A 108 -32.90 8.15 -1.50
CA ASN A 108 -31.87 7.27 -2.05
C ASN A 108 -30.54 7.98 -2.36
N GLU A 109 -30.56 9.27 -2.72
CA GLU A 109 -29.35 10.04 -3.09
C GLU A 109 -29.31 11.43 -2.43
N THR A 110 -30.25 11.72 -1.53
CA THR A 110 -30.31 13.03 -0.87
C THR A 110 -29.91 12.89 0.59
N TYR A 111 -28.93 13.70 0.97
CA TYR A 111 -28.39 13.75 2.31
C TYR A 111 -28.57 15.14 2.92
N GLN A 112 -28.67 15.19 4.24
CA GLN A 112 -28.60 16.40 5.04
C GLN A 112 -27.49 16.24 6.06
N ILE A 113 -26.66 17.27 6.23
CA ILE A 113 -25.67 17.30 7.31
C ILE A 113 -26.15 18.27 8.38
N LYS A 114 -26.06 17.87 9.64
CA LYS A 114 -26.34 18.71 10.80
C LYS A 114 -25.13 18.81 11.71
N ASP A 115 -24.94 19.94 12.36
CA ASP A 115 -23.94 20.07 13.42
C ASP A 115 -24.47 19.53 14.77
N LEU A 116 -23.66 19.63 15.82
CA LEU A 116 -24.03 19.19 17.17
C LEU A 116 -25.20 19.97 17.79
N LYS A 117 -25.55 21.15 17.25
CA LYS A 117 -26.71 21.95 17.69
C LYS A 117 -27.98 21.59 16.92
N GLY A 118 -27.87 20.75 15.90
CA GLY A 118 -28.95 20.38 15.00
C GLY A 118 -29.15 21.33 13.83
N ASP A 119 -28.27 22.33 13.66
CA ASP A 119 -28.32 23.28 12.57
C ASP A 119 -27.86 22.62 11.28
N THR A 120 -28.53 22.94 10.16
CA THR A 120 -28.15 22.38 8.85
C THR A 120 -26.83 22.97 8.37
N VAL A 121 -25.89 22.10 8.02
CA VAL A 121 -24.59 22.47 7.45
C VAL A 121 -24.68 22.36 5.92
N PRO A 122 -24.44 23.46 5.18
CA PRO A 122 -24.31 23.41 3.73
C PRO A 122 -23.18 22.46 3.33
N HIS A 123 -23.45 21.62 2.33
CA HIS A 123 -22.45 20.69 1.84
C HIS A 123 -22.58 20.45 0.34
N LYS A 124 -21.49 19.95 -0.26
CA LYS A 124 -21.48 19.41 -1.62
C LYS A 124 -21.05 17.95 -1.56
N LEU A 125 -21.86 17.07 -2.14
CA LEU A 125 -21.49 15.67 -2.33
C LEU A 125 -20.68 15.53 -3.63
N GLU A 126 -19.54 14.87 -3.53
CA GLU A 126 -18.70 14.46 -4.64
C GLU A 126 -18.60 12.92 -4.67
N SER A 127 -18.76 12.33 -5.85
CA SER A 127 -18.68 10.88 -6.03
C SER A 127 -17.27 10.34 -5.86
N ILE A 128 -17.19 9.07 -5.45
CA ILE A 128 -15.95 8.29 -5.48
C ILE A 128 -15.43 8.13 -6.91
N ILE A 129 -14.11 8.03 -7.06
CA ILE A 129 -13.44 7.82 -8.33
C ILE A 129 -12.74 6.45 -8.28
N PHE A 130 -12.92 5.67 -9.34
CA PHE A 130 -12.20 4.42 -9.53
C PHE A 130 -11.17 4.57 -10.65
N LEU A 131 -9.98 4.03 -10.41
CA LEU A 131 -8.97 3.77 -11.42
C LEU A 131 -9.29 2.44 -12.12
N ASN A 132 -8.47 2.07 -13.09
CA ASN A 132 -8.60 0.77 -13.75
C ASN A 132 -8.60 -0.37 -12.73
N GLU A 133 -9.27 -1.46 -13.09
CA GLU A 133 -9.35 -2.69 -12.29
C GLU A 133 -10.11 -2.56 -10.96
N GLY A 134 -10.86 -1.46 -10.79
CA GLY A 134 -11.75 -1.25 -9.65
C GLY A 134 -11.03 -0.79 -8.38
N ILE A 135 -9.83 -0.23 -8.51
CA ILE A 135 -9.09 0.37 -7.39
C ILE A 135 -9.66 1.77 -7.12
N GLU A 136 -10.11 2.03 -5.91
CA GLU A 136 -10.63 3.35 -5.53
C GLU A 136 -9.47 4.36 -5.34
N LEU A 137 -9.63 5.55 -5.91
CA LEU A 137 -8.72 6.67 -5.69
C LEU A 137 -9.20 7.48 -4.48
N ILE A 138 -8.34 7.55 -3.46
CA ILE A 138 -8.58 8.33 -2.24
C ILE A 138 -8.06 9.74 -2.42
N LYS A 139 -8.99 10.70 -2.33
CA LYS A 139 -8.76 12.11 -2.65
C LYS A 139 -8.50 13.00 -1.44
N THR A 140 -8.47 12.42 -0.25
CA THR A 140 -8.38 13.18 0.99
C THR A 140 -7.67 12.38 2.05
N GLN A 141 -6.94 13.06 2.93
CA GLN A 141 -6.37 12.43 4.11
C GLN A 141 -7.50 12.18 5.12
N HIS A 142 -7.90 10.92 5.27
CA HIS A 142 -8.90 10.54 6.26
C HIS A 142 -8.31 10.72 7.67
N PRO A 143 -9.06 11.24 8.66
CA PRO A 143 -8.52 11.48 10.00
C PRO A 143 -7.88 10.24 10.65
N LEU A 144 -8.46 9.05 10.46
CA LEU A 144 -7.87 7.78 10.94
C LEU A 144 -6.48 7.48 10.34
N PHE A 145 -6.15 8.02 9.17
CA PHE A 145 -4.86 7.82 8.52
C PHE A 145 -3.86 8.93 8.80
N GLU A 146 -4.24 10.04 9.46
CA GLU A 146 -3.33 11.19 9.68
C GLU A 146 -2.01 10.79 10.35
N HIS A 147 -2.07 9.87 11.32
CA HIS A 147 -0.90 9.36 12.03
C HIS A 147 0.09 8.57 11.15
N LEU A 148 -0.32 8.11 9.97
CA LEU A 148 0.54 7.40 9.02
C LEU A 148 1.48 8.33 8.26
N PHE A 149 1.22 9.64 8.31
CA PHE A 149 2.00 10.66 7.62
C PHE A 149 2.94 11.41 8.57
N THR A 150 3.10 11.00 9.82
CA THR A 150 3.92 11.73 10.79
C THR A 150 5.38 11.82 10.33
N THR A 151 5.97 13.01 10.47
CA THR A 151 7.40 13.25 10.25
C THR A 151 8.22 12.75 11.46
N GLU A 152 9.55 12.77 11.34
CA GLU A 152 10.47 12.47 12.46
C GLU A 152 10.22 13.39 13.69
N GLU A 153 9.65 14.57 13.47
CA GLU A 153 9.27 15.52 14.52
C GLU A 153 7.86 15.26 15.11
N ASN A 154 7.21 14.16 14.73
CA ASN A 154 5.81 13.83 15.06
C ASN A 154 4.78 14.88 14.60
N VAL A 155 5.12 15.66 13.58
CA VAL A 155 4.18 16.60 12.95
C VAL A 155 3.40 15.86 11.88
N ILE A 156 2.07 16.01 11.86
CA ILE A 156 1.23 15.54 10.77
C ILE A 156 1.28 16.62 9.67
N PRO A 157 2.01 16.39 8.56
CA PRO A 157 2.10 17.38 7.50
C PRO A 157 0.78 17.44 6.74
N ASN A 158 0.49 18.62 6.20
CA ASN A 158 -0.53 18.73 5.18
C ASN A 158 0.05 18.23 3.85
N VAL A 159 -0.40 17.06 3.39
CA VAL A 159 -0.02 16.52 2.09
C VAL A 159 -0.88 17.12 0.98
N GLU A 160 -0.27 17.39 -0.18
CA GLU A 160 -1.00 17.88 -1.34
C GLU A 160 -1.56 16.69 -2.13
N ILE A 161 -2.89 16.59 -2.20
CA ILE A 161 -3.59 15.49 -2.88
C ILE A 161 -4.35 16.02 -4.10
N ASP A 162 -5.03 17.16 -3.95
CA ASP A 162 -6.08 17.62 -4.87
C ASP A 162 -5.60 17.80 -6.31
N ASN A 163 -4.42 18.39 -6.49
CA ASN A 163 -3.83 18.59 -7.82
C ASN A 163 -2.91 17.44 -8.25
N CYS A 164 -2.53 16.57 -7.32
CA CYS A 164 -1.52 15.55 -7.54
C CYS A 164 -2.09 14.39 -8.36
N TYR A 165 -3.20 13.79 -7.91
CA TYR A 165 -3.77 12.63 -8.60
C TYR A 165 -4.22 12.97 -10.04
N ILE A 166 -4.73 14.19 -10.31
CA ILE A 166 -5.25 14.58 -11.63
C ILE A 166 -4.16 14.44 -12.70
N LYS A 167 -2.92 14.82 -12.37
CA LYS A 167 -1.79 14.73 -13.30
C LYS A 167 -1.35 13.30 -13.57
N HIS A 168 -1.63 12.38 -12.65
CA HIS A 168 -1.00 11.06 -12.62
C HIS A 168 -1.95 9.87 -12.79
N ILE A 169 -3.27 10.08 -12.89
CA ILE A 169 -4.25 9.00 -13.14
C ILE A 169 -3.86 8.17 -14.37
N ASP A 170 -3.52 8.83 -15.48
CA ASP A 170 -3.17 8.13 -16.72
C ASP A 170 -1.88 7.35 -16.58
N HIS A 171 -0.86 7.93 -15.93
CA HIS A 171 0.40 7.25 -15.66
C HIS A 171 0.23 6.01 -14.77
N PHE A 172 -0.61 6.10 -13.72
CA PHE A 172 -0.95 4.97 -12.87
C PHE A 172 -1.65 3.86 -13.68
N ASN A 173 -2.68 4.22 -14.45
CA ASN A 173 -3.46 3.27 -15.24
C ASN A 173 -2.62 2.59 -16.32
N ASN A 174 -1.75 3.33 -16.99
CA ASN A 174 -0.82 2.81 -17.99
C ASN A 174 0.18 1.84 -17.35
N ALA A 175 0.77 2.19 -16.20
CA ALA A 175 1.65 1.30 -15.47
C ALA A 175 0.94 0.01 -15.04
N LEU A 176 -0.28 0.11 -14.50
CA LEU A 176 -1.08 -1.05 -14.13
C LEU A 176 -1.37 -1.97 -15.32
N GLN A 177 -1.67 -1.38 -16.49
CA GLN A 177 -1.87 -2.11 -17.73
C GLN A 177 -0.59 -2.82 -18.20
N VAL A 178 0.57 -2.16 -18.08
CA VAL A 178 1.88 -2.78 -18.37
C VAL A 178 2.12 -4.00 -17.48
N ILE A 179 1.84 -3.92 -16.17
CA ILE A 179 1.97 -5.06 -15.25
C ILE A 179 1.00 -6.18 -15.65
N LYS A 180 -0.25 -5.85 -15.97
CA LYS A 180 -1.26 -6.83 -16.40
C LYS A 180 -0.84 -7.60 -17.65
N ASP A 181 -0.31 -6.92 -18.66
CA ASP A 181 0.05 -7.52 -19.94
C ASP A 181 1.37 -8.30 -19.90
N ASN A 182 2.26 -7.96 -18.96
CA ASN A 182 3.62 -8.50 -18.93
C ASN A 182 3.91 -9.39 -17.72
N TYR A 183 3.14 -9.26 -16.64
CA TYR A 183 3.30 -10.02 -15.41
C TYR A 183 1.95 -10.36 -14.76
N SER A 184 1.06 -10.96 -15.56
CA SER A 184 -0.35 -11.20 -15.21
C SER A 184 -0.58 -11.98 -13.92
N GLU A 185 0.26 -12.96 -13.61
CA GLU A 185 0.19 -13.72 -12.35
C GLU A 185 0.33 -12.82 -11.13
N TYR A 186 1.32 -11.92 -11.14
CA TYR A 186 1.53 -10.98 -10.04
C TYR A 186 0.49 -9.86 -10.04
N PHE A 187 0.08 -9.39 -11.22
CA PHE A 187 -1.05 -8.46 -11.36
C PHE A 187 -2.32 -8.98 -10.69
N ASN A 188 -2.63 -10.27 -10.83
CA ASN A 188 -3.80 -10.86 -10.18
C ASN A 188 -3.73 -10.76 -8.65
N LEU A 189 -2.54 -10.89 -8.06
CA LEU A 189 -2.34 -10.69 -6.62
C LEU A 189 -2.56 -9.22 -6.24
N ILE A 190 -2.00 -8.27 -7.00
CA ILE A 190 -2.20 -6.83 -6.78
C ILE A 190 -3.70 -6.51 -6.83
N LYS A 191 -4.43 -7.03 -7.82
CA LYS A 191 -5.87 -6.81 -7.94
C LYS A 191 -6.66 -7.37 -6.75
N LYS A 192 -6.23 -8.51 -6.20
CA LYS A 192 -6.85 -9.11 -5.01
C LYS A 192 -6.52 -8.35 -3.73
N SER A 193 -5.31 -7.79 -3.62
CA SER A 193 -4.80 -7.18 -2.39
C SER A 193 -5.01 -5.66 -2.31
N VAL A 194 -4.81 -4.91 -3.37
CA VAL A 194 -4.89 -3.44 -3.37
C VAL A 194 -6.28 -3.01 -3.80
N LYS A 195 -7.03 -2.42 -2.87
CA LYS A 195 -8.39 -1.90 -3.10
C LYS A 195 -8.44 -0.39 -3.21
N LYS A 196 -7.49 0.29 -2.58
CA LYS A 196 -7.43 1.76 -2.54
C LYS A 196 -6.03 2.25 -2.81
N VAL A 197 -5.94 3.41 -3.46
CA VAL A 197 -4.68 4.13 -3.62
C VAL A 197 -4.88 5.61 -3.29
N MET A 198 -3.90 6.19 -2.63
CA MET A 198 -3.75 7.64 -2.52
C MET A 198 -2.51 8.07 -3.29
N ILE A 199 -2.66 9.06 -4.17
CA ILE A 199 -1.56 9.72 -4.85
C ILE A 199 -1.41 11.10 -4.21
N PHE A 200 -0.25 11.40 -3.63
CA PHE A 200 -0.01 12.61 -2.86
C PHE A 200 1.37 13.17 -3.13
N ASP A 201 1.60 14.44 -2.78
CA ASP A 201 2.92 15.07 -2.70
C ASP A 201 3.19 15.47 -1.24
N GLY A 202 4.31 14.98 -0.70
CA GLY A 202 4.74 15.24 0.66
C GLY A 202 6.22 14.96 0.92
N GLU A 203 6.62 15.03 2.19
CA GLU A 203 7.98 14.72 2.65
C GLU A 203 8.22 13.21 2.83
N GLN A 204 7.17 12.45 3.15
CA GLN A 204 7.22 11.01 3.38
C GLN A 204 7.52 10.25 2.08
N TYR A 205 8.21 9.11 2.13
CA TYR A 205 8.26 8.20 0.99
C TYR A 205 6.88 7.61 0.67
N SER A 206 6.73 7.00 -0.50
CA SER A 206 5.61 6.07 -0.75
C SER A 206 5.63 4.95 0.30
N PHE A 207 4.45 4.46 0.68
CA PHE A 207 4.34 3.44 1.72
C PHE A 207 3.05 2.62 1.61
N ALA A 208 3.05 1.48 2.30
CA ALA A 208 1.88 0.72 2.71
C ALA A 208 1.99 0.41 4.21
N ALA A 209 0.84 0.38 4.89
CA ALA A 209 0.79 0.18 6.34
C ALA A 209 -0.23 -0.90 6.70
N ILE A 210 0.05 -1.69 7.73
CA ILE A 210 -0.88 -2.72 8.23
C ILE A 210 -2.17 -2.08 8.76
N GLN A 211 -2.07 -0.90 9.35
CA GLN A 211 -3.21 -0.10 9.83
C GLN A 211 -4.12 0.36 8.69
N ALA A 212 -3.63 0.39 7.46
CA ALA A 212 -4.40 0.69 6.26
C ALA A 212 -4.25 -0.47 5.25
N HIS A 213 -4.33 -1.72 5.73
CA HIS A 213 -4.16 -2.90 4.89
C HIS A 213 -5.10 -2.85 3.69
N ASN A 214 -4.64 -3.37 2.55
CA ASN A 214 -5.29 -3.24 1.24
C ASN A 214 -5.27 -1.83 0.60
N MET A 215 -4.50 -0.89 1.16
CA MET A 215 -4.25 0.42 0.59
C MET A 215 -2.76 0.66 0.35
N ILE A 216 -2.43 1.39 -0.72
CA ILE A 216 -1.08 1.91 -0.99
C ILE A 216 -1.10 3.44 -1.08
N PHE A 217 -0.03 4.08 -0.65
CA PHE A 217 0.16 5.52 -0.64
C PHE A 217 1.39 5.87 -1.48
N LEU A 218 1.19 6.66 -2.54
CA LEU A 218 2.23 6.96 -3.53
C LEU A 218 2.60 8.44 -3.45
N ASN A 219 3.82 8.73 -2.97
CA ASN A 219 4.37 10.08 -2.98
C ASN A 219 4.96 10.38 -4.36
N THR A 220 4.33 11.27 -5.10
CA THR A 220 4.67 11.61 -6.48
C THR A 220 5.10 13.07 -6.61
N LYS A 221 6.05 13.30 -7.52
CA LYS A 221 6.48 14.61 -8.00
C LYS A 221 6.02 14.82 -9.44
N ASP A 222 5.96 16.08 -9.86
CA ASP A 222 5.44 16.48 -11.17
C ASP A 222 6.12 15.77 -12.35
N GLU A 223 7.39 15.41 -12.22
CA GLU A 223 8.16 14.72 -13.26
C GLU A 223 7.95 13.19 -13.31
N ASN A 224 7.18 12.61 -12.40
CA ASN A 224 6.95 11.17 -12.33
C ASN A 224 5.94 10.70 -13.38
N ASP A 225 6.32 9.63 -14.10
CA ASP A 225 5.57 9.05 -15.21
C ASP A 225 5.30 7.54 -14.99
N GLU A 226 4.92 6.82 -16.04
CA GLU A 226 4.62 5.39 -15.99
C GLU A 226 5.72 4.54 -15.34
N ILE A 227 6.99 4.90 -15.49
CA ILE A 227 8.11 4.12 -14.93
C ILE A 227 8.13 4.22 -13.41
N PHE A 228 7.84 5.41 -12.87
CA PHE A 228 7.68 5.60 -11.43
C PHE A 228 6.54 4.73 -10.90
N PHE A 229 5.39 4.77 -11.55
CA PHE A 229 4.21 4.02 -11.10
C PHE A 229 4.40 2.51 -11.24
N LEU A 230 5.07 2.06 -12.30
CA LEU A 230 5.38 0.64 -12.49
C LEU A 230 6.17 0.09 -11.29
N ASP A 231 7.24 0.79 -10.89
CA ASP A 231 8.08 0.41 -9.75
C ASP A 231 7.30 0.46 -8.43
N HIS A 232 6.56 1.55 -8.17
CA HIS A 232 5.90 1.75 -6.88
C HIS A 232 4.61 0.94 -6.69
N ILE A 233 3.84 0.66 -7.75
CA ILE A 233 2.70 -0.26 -7.65
C ILE A 233 3.20 -1.66 -7.29
N LEU A 234 4.29 -2.11 -7.92
CA LEU A 234 4.91 -3.39 -7.59
C LEU A 234 5.48 -3.38 -6.16
N HIS A 235 6.13 -2.29 -5.74
CA HIS A 235 6.73 -2.17 -4.41
C HIS A 235 5.69 -2.16 -3.30
N GLU A 236 4.78 -1.19 -3.30
CA GLU A 236 3.80 -1.03 -2.24
C GLU A 236 2.74 -2.14 -2.29
N GLY A 237 2.40 -2.62 -3.48
CA GLY A 237 1.58 -3.81 -3.66
C GLY A 237 2.23 -5.05 -3.04
N ALA A 238 3.55 -5.22 -3.19
CA ALA A 238 4.29 -6.30 -2.53
C ALA A 238 4.26 -6.17 -1.00
N HIS A 239 4.19 -4.95 -0.48
CA HIS A 239 4.00 -4.74 0.95
C HIS A 239 2.69 -5.34 1.47
N VAL A 240 1.58 -5.02 0.81
CA VAL A 240 0.27 -5.58 1.14
C VAL A 240 0.25 -7.10 0.95
N ILE A 241 0.75 -7.60 -0.19
CA ILE A 241 0.71 -9.02 -0.53
C ILE A 241 1.48 -9.87 0.50
N PHE A 242 2.70 -9.46 0.86
CA PHE A 242 3.51 -10.23 1.79
C PHE A 242 2.88 -10.27 3.18
N ASN A 243 2.36 -9.14 3.67
CA ASN A 243 1.68 -9.09 4.96
C ASN A 243 0.49 -10.04 5.03
N THR A 244 -0.21 -10.24 3.91
CA THR A 244 -1.24 -11.27 3.79
C THR A 244 -0.63 -12.67 3.85
N LEU A 245 0.36 -12.98 2.99
CA LEU A 245 0.97 -14.30 2.88
C LEU A 245 1.62 -14.79 4.18
N THR A 246 2.19 -13.88 4.97
CA THR A 246 2.88 -14.21 6.23
C THR A 246 2.04 -13.87 7.46
N TYR A 247 0.75 -13.55 7.29
CA TYR A 247 -0.09 -13.08 8.39
C TYR A 247 0.01 -13.96 9.65
N GLU A 248 -0.12 -15.28 9.47
CA GLU A 248 0.07 -16.27 10.53
C GLU A 248 1.53 -16.64 10.75
N SER A 249 2.29 -16.86 9.67
CA SER A 249 3.62 -17.46 9.75
C SER A 249 4.72 -16.49 10.14
N LYS A 250 4.47 -15.17 10.21
CA LYS A 250 5.46 -14.15 10.57
C LYS A 250 6.14 -14.42 11.92
N ILE A 251 5.42 -15.00 12.88
CA ILE A 251 5.98 -15.38 14.19
C ILE A 251 6.91 -16.59 14.12
N GLU A 252 6.82 -17.38 13.04
CA GLU A 252 7.59 -18.60 12.83
C GLU A 252 8.74 -18.40 11.82
N LEU A 253 8.93 -17.21 11.27
CA LEU A 253 10.01 -16.99 10.28
C LEU A 253 11.41 -17.12 10.90
N PHE A 254 11.58 -16.66 12.13
CA PHE A 254 12.91 -16.50 12.72
C PHE A 254 13.03 -17.19 14.08
N THR A 255 14.26 -17.54 14.46
CA THR A 255 14.62 -18.09 15.78
C THR A 255 14.57 -17.04 16.89
N VAL A 256 14.38 -15.77 16.53
CA VAL A 256 14.20 -14.60 17.41
C VAL A 256 12.88 -13.90 17.08
N PRO A 257 12.32 -13.05 17.95
CA PRO A 257 11.11 -12.29 17.63
C PRO A 257 11.27 -11.50 16.32
N PHE A 258 10.26 -11.54 15.46
CA PHE A 258 10.29 -10.86 14.16
C PHE A 258 10.47 -9.33 14.29
N LYS A 259 10.12 -8.77 15.46
CA LYS A 259 10.33 -7.36 15.85
C LYS A 259 11.75 -7.00 16.31
N THR A 260 12.68 -7.96 16.31
CA THR A 260 14.06 -7.72 16.75
C THR A 260 14.71 -6.67 15.85
N ASP A 261 15.48 -5.74 16.44
CA ASP A 261 16.30 -4.78 15.69
C ASP A 261 17.30 -5.55 14.81
N PHE A 262 17.33 -5.23 13.51
CA PHE A 262 18.18 -5.92 12.57
C PHE A 262 19.67 -5.75 12.87
N ALA A 263 20.08 -4.63 13.49
CA ALA A 263 21.45 -4.41 13.94
C ALA A 263 21.93 -5.47 14.93
N VAL A 264 21.02 -5.97 15.79
CA VAL A 264 21.33 -7.03 16.76
C VAL A 264 21.58 -8.36 16.04
N VAL A 265 20.83 -8.62 14.96
CA VAL A 265 20.93 -9.84 14.16
C VAL A 265 22.22 -9.87 13.34
N THR A 266 22.53 -8.77 12.65
CA THR A 266 23.72 -8.65 11.78
C THR A 266 25.00 -8.35 12.54
N ARG A 267 24.89 -7.83 13.78
CA ARG A 267 25.99 -7.27 14.57
C ARG A 267 26.66 -6.05 13.92
N ASP A 268 25.89 -5.30 13.13
CA ASP A 268 26.33 -4.05 12.49
C ASP A 268 25.51 -2.88 13.04
N GLN A 269 26.17 -1.95 13.73
CA GLN A 269 25.52 -0.78 14.34
C GLN A 269 25.03 0.25 13.31
N ASN A 270 25.47 0.14 12.05
CA ASN A 270 24.97 0.98 10.96
C ASN A 270 23.69 0.41 10.34
N GLU A 271 23.26 -0.79 10.75
CA GLU A 271 21.96 -1.32 10.36
C GLU A 271 20.85 -0.71 11.20
N HIS A 272 19.71 -0.54 10.55
CA HIS A 272 18.53 0.05 11.15
C HIS A 272 17.28 -0.71 10.72
N GLY A 273 16.24 -0.58 11.52
CA GLY A 273 14.91 -1.11 11.24
C GLY A 273 14.68 -2.51 11.80
N GLU A 274 13.42 -2.92 11.71
CA GLU A 274 12.94 -4.21 12.21
C GLU A 274 13.39 -5.37 11.29
N LEU A 275 13.80 -6.49 11.89
CA LEU A 275 14.16 -7.72 11.18
C LEU A 275 13.13 -8.13 10.13
N TYR A 276 11.85 -8.20 10.51
CA TYR A 276 10.76 -8.53 9.60
C TYR A 276 10.63 -7.53 8.45
N GLY A 277 10.72 -6.22 8.73
CA GLY A 277 10.65 -5.18 7.71
C GLY A 277 11.81 -5.25 6.71
N ARG A 278 13.02 -5.59 7.17
CA ARG A 278 14.18 -5.79 6.27
C ARG A 278 14.05 -7.07 5.45
N PHE A 279 13.50 -8.13 6.03
CA PHE A 279 13.21 -9.39 5.32
C PHE A 279 12.13 -9.19 4.26
N HIS A 280 11.09 -8.43 4.60
CA HIS A 280 10.02 -8.00 3.70
C HIS A 280 10.57 -7.25 2.47
N GLY A 281 11.57 -6.39 2.67
CA GLY A 281 12.24 -5.72 1.55
C GLY A 281 12.82 -6.67 0.49
N MET A 282 13.16 -7.92 0.82
CA MET A 282 13.55 -8.91 -0.19
C MET A 282 12.37 -9.43 -1.01
N PHE A 283 11.17 -9.54 -0.41
CA PHE A 283 9.96 -9.90 -1.15
C PHE A 283 9.59 -8.83 -2.17
N THR A 284 9.68 -7.54 -1.82
CA THR A 284 9.39 -6.46 -2.78
C THR A 284 10.34 -6.54 -3.99
N GLN A 285 11.65 -6.67 -3.73
CA GLN A 285 12.66 -6.83 -4.78
C GLN A 285 12.46 -8.09 -5.63
N SER A 286 12.00 -9.19 -5.04
CA SER A 286 11.75 -10.44 -5.76
C SER A 286 10.62 -10.36 -6.79
N ASN A 287 9.76 -9.34 -6.71
CA ASN A 287 8.61 -9.14 -7.58
C ASN A 287 8.74 -7.89 -8.49
N ILE A 288 9.41 -6.83 -8.03
CA ILE A 288 9.72 -5.68 -8.87
C ILE A 288 10.62 -6.11 -10.04
N ASN A 289 11.76 -6.74 -9.73
CA ASN A 289 12.82 -7.01 -10.71
C ASN A 289 12.38 -7.90 -11.89
N PRO A 290 11.60 -8.98 -11.71
CA PRO A 290 11.07 -9.75 -12.84
C PRO A 290 10.21 -8.92 -13.79
N CYS A 291 9.36 -8.03 -13.29
CA CYS A 291 8.53 -7.19 -14.14
C CYS A 291 9.38 -6.22 -14.96
N LEU A 292 10.35 -5.56 -14.31
CA LEU A 292 11.25 -4.63 -14.97
C LEU A 292 12.11 -5.35 -16.02
N GLU A 293 12.62 -6.56 -15.71
CA GLU A 293 13.34 -7.41 -16.65
C GLU A 293 12.50 -7.67 -17.92
N ILE A 294 11.24 -8.10 -17.77
CA ILE A 294 10.34 -8.35 -18.90
C ILE A 294 10.12 -7.08 -19.72
N CYS A 295 9.95 -5.92 -19.05
CA CYS A 295 9.76 -4.65 -19.73
C CYS A 295 11.00 -4.23 -20.55
N ILE A 296 12.20 -4.51 -20.04
CA ILE A 296 13.47 -4.28 -20.74
C ILE A 296 13.57 -5.19 -21.96
N GLU A 297 13.32 -6.49 -21.81
CA GLU A 297 13.43 -7.47 -22.90
C GLU A 297 12.46 -7.21 -24.05
N LYS A 298 11.23 -6.82 -23.72
CA LYS A 298 10.20 -6.50 -24.71
C LYS A 298 10.28 -5.08 -25.26
N ASN A 299 11.23 -4.26 -24.77
CA ASN A 299 11.36 -2.85 -25.15
C ASN A 299 10.04 -2.08 -25.01
N ILE A 300 9.33 -2.30 -23.88
CA ILE A 300 8.02 -1.67 -23.63
C ILE A 300 8.14 -0.14 -23.63
N PHE A 301 9.26 0.37 -23.13
CA PHE A 301 9.54 1.80 -23.03
C PHE A 301 10.71 2.19 -23.92
N THR A 302 10.75 3.46 -24.33
CA THR A 302 11.80 4.03 -25.18
C THR A 302 12.36 5.32 -24.59
N GLY A 303 13.46 5.84 -25.16
CA GLY A 303 14.01 7.14 -24.79
C GLY A 303 14.36 7.28 -23.31
N LYS A 304 13.88 8.36 -22.67
CA LYS A 304 14.10 8.65 -21.24
C LYS A 304 13.57 7.54 -20.34
N GLN A 305 12.34 7.07 -20.60
CA GLN A 305 11.69 6.04 -19.80
C GLN A 305 12.45 4.71 -19.82
N HIS A 306 12.98 4.32 -20.98
CA HIS A 306 13.84 3.13 -21.06
C HIS A 306 15.10 3.30 -20.20
N LYS A 307 15.77 4.45 -20.27
CA LYS A 307 16.96 4.73 -19.45
C LYS A 307 16.64 4.72 -17.97
N GLU A 308 15.48 5.26 -17.57
CA GLU A 308 15.02 5.22 -16.18
C GLU A 308 14.75 3.79 -15.72
N LEU A 309 14.08 2.99 -16.55
CA LEU A 309 13.82 1.58 -16.29
C LEU A 309 15.12 0.80 -16.03
N LEU A 310 16.17 1.01 -16.84
CA LEU A 310 17.47 0.39 -16.63
C LEU A 310 18.08 0.79 -15.28
N GLY A 311 18.02 2.08 -14.93
CA GLY A 311 18.53 2.58 -13.65
C GLY A 311 17.80 2.02 -12.44
N ARG A 312 16.46 1.98 -12.50
CA ARG A 312 15.63 1.36 -11.44
C ARG A 312 15.93 -0.13 -11.31
N PHE A 313 15.98 -0.87 -12.41
CA PHE A 313 16.33 -2.29 -12.40
C PHE A 313 17.70 -2.56 -11.78
N THR A 314 18.74 -1.83 -12.19
CA THR A 314 20.09 -2.02 -11.63
C THR A 314 20.18 -1.62 -10.16
N SER A 315 19.53 -0.50 -9.76
CA SER A 315 19.43 -0.08 -8.36
C SER A 315 18.74 -1.13 -7.49
N ASN A 316 17.59 -1.64 -7.95
CA ASN A 316 16.80 -2.66 -7.28
C ASN A 316 17.57 -3.99 -7.16
N MET A 317 18.22 -4.47 -8.22
CA MET A 317 19.07 -5.66 -8.17
C MET A 317 20.27 -5.51 -7.22
N THR A 318 20.84 -4.30 -7.13
CA THR A 318 21.95 -4.01 -6.20
C THR A 318 21.48 -4.09 -4.74
N ARG A 319 20.30 -3.52 -4.43
CA ARG A 319 19.67 -3.65 -3.11
C ARG A 319 19.27 -5.08 -2.80
N PHE A 320 18.78 -5.82 -3.79
CA PHE A 320 18.42 -7.22 -3.62
C PHE A 320 19.64 -8.06 -3.25
N LYS A 321 20.77 -7.90 -3.96
CA LYS A 321 22.05 -8.53 -3.62
C LYS A 321 22.48 -8.23 -2.18
N ALA A 322 22.42 -6.95 -1.78
CA ALA A 322 22.76 -6.54 -0.43
C ALA A 322 21.86 -7.22 0.62
N GLY A 323 20.56 -7.31 0.34
CA GLY A 323 19.59 -8.06 1.16
C GLY A 323 19.96 -9.54 1.30
N ILE A 324 20.14 -10.25 0.18
CA ILE A 324 20.52 -11.66 0.17
C ILE A 324 21.78 -11.91 1.00
N ASN A 325 22.81 -11.09 0.81
CA ASN A 325 24.07 -11.25 1.53
C ASN A 325 23.92 -11.02 3.05
N LYS A 326 23.17 -9.98 3.46
CA LYS A 326 22.94 -9.67 4.88
C LYS A 326 22.11 -10.74 5.58
N PHE A 327 21.18 -11.35 4.85
CA PHE A 327 20.29 -12.40 5.35
C PHE A 327 20.86 -13.81 5.21
N ASN A 328 22.11 -13.96 4.74
CA ASN A 328 22.79 -15.25 4.68
C ASN A 328 23.30 -15.72 6.07
N ILE A 329 22.34 -15.93 6.98
CA ILE A 329 22.57 -16.31 8.37
C ILE A 329 21.78 -17.59 8.64
N PRO A 330 22.35 -18.80 8.40
CA PRO A 330 21.60 -20.05 8.47
C PRO A 330 20.90 -20.33 9.82
N SER A 331 21.47 -19.82 10.92
CA SER A 331 20.91 -19.99 12.27
C SER A 331 19.75 -19.04 12.61
N LEU A 332 19.45 -18.08 11.73
CA LEU A 332 18.40 -17.08 11.96
C LEU A 332 16.99 -17.64 11.73
N TYR A 333 16.86 -18.65 10.88
CA TYR A 333 15.56 -19.09 10.37
C TYR A 333 15.04 -20.33 11.09
N ASN A 334 13.72 -20.37 11.30
CA ASN A 334 13.04 -21.67 11.40
C ASN A 334 12.72 -22.18 9.98
N ASP A 335 12.03 -23.32 9.89
CA ASP A 335 11.73 -23.97 8.60
C ASP A 335 10.99 -23.06 7.62
N GLU A 336 10.00 -22.28 8.08
CA GLU A 336 9.23 -21.41 7.20
C GLU A 336 10.06 -20.23 6.67
N GLY A 337 10.81 -19.54 7.55
CA GLY A 337 11.70 -18.47 7.12
C GLY A 337 12.80 -18.95 6.19
N LYS A 338 13.29 -20.18 6.37
CA LYS A 338 14.28 -20.79 5.48
C LYS A 338 13.73 -20.95 4.07
N LYS A 339 12.48 -21.41 3.91
CA LYS A 339 11.85 -21.53 2.58
C LYS A 339 11.74 -20.16 1.89
N TRP A 340 11.34 -19.12 2.62
CA TRP A 340 11.28 -17.75 2.08
C TRP A 340 12.65 -17.22 1.66
N TYR A 341 13.68 -17.41 2.50
CA TYR A 341 15.03 -17.00 2.15
C TYR A 341 15.57 -17.76 0.93
N GLU A 342 15.34 -19.08 0.86
CA GLU A 342 15.71 -19.89 -0.30
C GLU A 342 15.00 -19.43 -1.57
N PHE A 343 13.70 -19.06 -1.48
CA PHE A 343 12.96 -18.46 -2.58
C PHE A 343 13.60 -17.14 -3.04
N PHE A 344 13.92 -16.23 -2.12
CA PHE A 344 14.57 -14.95 -2.45
C PHE A 344 15.94 -15.15 -3.09
N ASN A 345 16.79 -15.97 -2.48
CA ASN A 345 18.14 -16.24 -2.98
C ASN A 345 18.09 -16.88 -4.36
N LYS A 346 17.20 -17.85 -4.57
CA LYS A 346 17.00 -18.47 -5.89
C LYS A 346 16.56 -17.43 -6.92
N ARG A 347 15.54 -16.62 -6.61
CA ARG A 347 15.03 -15.59 -7.53
C ARG A 347 16.10 -14.57 -7.90
N TYR A 348 16.88 -14.12 -6.93
CA TYR A 348 18.01 -13.22 -7.17
C TYR A 348 19.05 -13.85 -8.11
N ASN A 349 19.50 -15.08 -7.83
CA ASN A 349 20.50 -15.74 -8.65
C ASN A 349 20.02 -15.96 -10.09
N GLU A 350 18.77 -16.39 -10.27
CA GLU A 350 18.18 -16.56 -11.61
C GLU A 350 18.15 -15.26 -12.43
N LEU A 351 17.77 -14.13 -11.80
CA LEU A 351 17.78 -12.82 -12.43
C LEU A 351 19.19 -12.34 -12.73
N TYR A 352 20.10 -12.49 -11.77
CA TYR A 352 21.49 -12.09 -11.91
C TYR A 352 22.17 -12.88 -13.04
N ASP A 353 22.01 -14.19 -13.10
CA ASP A 353 22.62 -15.02 -14.15
C ASP A 353 22.21 -14.56 -15.55
N ARG A 354 20.92 -14.22 -15.74
CA ARG A 354 20.39 -13.72 -17.03
C ARG A 354 20.83 -12.30 -17.38
N LYS A 355 21.04 -11.43 -16.40
CA LYS A 355 21.22 -9.98 -16.60
C LYS A 355 22.48 -9.39 -15.99
N HIS A 356 23.44 -10.20 -15.54
CA HIS A 356 24.64 -9.72 -14.85
C HIS A 356 25.43 -8.68 -15.66
N GLU A 357 25.49 -8.79 -16.99
CA GLU A 357 26.15 -7.78 -17.83
C GLU A 357 25.48 -6.40 -17.66
N LEU A 358 24.16 -6.35 -17.73
CA LEU A 358 23.38 -5.13 -17.55
C LEU A 358 23.43 -4.61 -16.10
N ILE A 359 23.33 -5.51 -15.12
CA ILE A 359 23.37 -5.15 -13.70
C ILE A 359 24.73 -4.50 -13.37
N ASN A 360 25.82 -4.98 -13.96
CA ASN A 360 27.16 -4.46 -13.72
C ASN A 360 27.58 -3.34 -14.68
N SER A 361 26.75 -2.95 -15.66
CA SER A 361 27.09 -1.91 -16.64
C SER A 361 26.83 -0.48 -16.15
N PHE A 362 26.09 -0.31 -15.06
CA PHE A 362 25.72 1.01 -14.53
C PHE A 362 26.16 1.20 -13.09
N ASP A 363 26.65 2.40 -12.79
CA ASP A 363 26.96 2.83 -11.43
C ASP A 363 25.71 3.44 -10.77
N VAL A 364 25.25 2.77 -9.71
CA VAL A 364 24.11 3.17 -8.87
C VAL A 364 24.52 3.43 -7.43
N SER A 365 25.82 3.53 -7.14
CA SER A 365 26.36 3.66 -5.78
C SER A 365 25.96 4.97 -5.08
N ASN A 366 25.64 6.01 -5.84
CA ASN A 366 25.22 7.32 -5.34
C ASN A 366 23.69 7.51 -5.30
N GLN A 367 22.90 6.46 -5.54
CA GLN A 367 21.44 6.58 -5.54
C GLN A 367 20.89 6.76 -4.12
N PRO A 368 19.93 7.70 -3.91
CA PRO A 368 19.20 7.81 -2.66
C PRO A 368 18.25 6.64 -2.44
N TYR A 369 17.59 6.57 -1.27
CA TYR A 369 16.61 5.52 -0.98
C TYR A 369 15.48 5.51 -2.02
N ALA A 370 14.84 6.66 -2.30
CA ALA A 370 14.03 6.81 -3.50
C ALA A 370 14.96 6.99 -4.71
N PHE A 371 14.79 6.18 -5.75
CA PHE A 371 15.61 6.27 -6.96
C PHE A 371 15.44 7.63 -7.65
N SER A 372 16.55 8.23 -8.11
CA SER A 372 16.54 9.50 -8.85
C SER A 372 17.13 9.31 -10.24
N TYR A 373 16.28 9.50 -11.26
CA TYR A 373 16.71 9.45 -12.66
C TYR A 373 17.77 10.50 -12.97
N GLU A 374 17.65 11.70 -12.40
CA GLU A 374 18.62 12.78 -12.62
C GLU A 374 20.01 12.39 -12.14
N ILE A 375 20.12 11.87 -10.91
CA ILE A 375 21.39 11.39 -10.35
C ILE A 375 21.94 10.25 -11.21
N PHE A 376 21.08 9.29 -11.57
CA PHE A 376 21.47 8.14 -12.38
C PHE A 376 22.02 8.55 -13.75
N ALA A 377 21.31 9.42 -14.46
CA ALA A 377 21.67 9.88 -15.78
C ALA A 377 22.97 10.70 -15.77
N ASN A 378 23.16 11.53 -14.75
CA ASN A 378 24.38 12.31 -14.55
C ASN A 378 25.62 11.45 -14.27
N THR A 379 25.45 10.27 -13.67
CA THR A 379 26.55 9.33 -13.45
C THR A 379 26.87 8.52 -14.70
N ASN A 380 25.86 8.11 -15.47
CA ASN A 380 26.01 7.03 -16.47
C ASN A 380 25.91 7.44 -17.95
N PHE A 381 25.35 8.61 -18.28
CA PHE A 381 25.08 9.00 -19.67
C PHE A 381 25.70 10.34 -20.08
N LYS A 382 26.65 10.85 -19.31
CA LYS A 382 27.37 12.09 -19.65
C LYS A 382 28.28 11.93 -20.86
#